data_AF-A0A2D6IRK7-F1
#
_entry.id   AF-A0A2D6IRK7-F1
#
_cell.length_a   1.000
_cell.length_b   1.000
_cell.length_c   1.000
_cell.angle_alpha   90.00
_cell.angle_beta   90.00
_cell.angle_gamma   90.00
#
_symmetry.space_group_name_H-M   'P 1'
#
loop_
_entity.id
_entity.type
_entity.pdbx_description
1 polymer ?
#
loop_
_entity_poly.entity_id
_entity_poly.type
_entity_poly.pdbx_seq_one_letter_code
_entity_poly.pdbx_strand_id
1 'polypeptide(L)'
;MSTKCPFFYLIPLVKAFEDNIYFLYTRLVNEGLMNLKNFLLISATVFAVAISFEIFLFLSGSKVLTRELEASPGEFLEEENFARIFGNPNDITDPMLLCEYFNGRKLVYRKYKYSPINEGGKDACPSFLRPRQ
;
A
#
# COMPACT_ATOMS: atom_id res chain seq x y z
N MET A 1 27.52 -12.64 3.61
CA MET A 1 26.51 -13.64 3.23
C MET A 1 25.49 -13.71 4.36
N SER A 2 24.42 -12.89 4.28
CA SER A 2 23.45 -12.70 5.36
C SER A 2 22.21 -13.53 5.05
N THR A 3 22.08 -14.66 5.73
CA THR A 3 20.86 -15.49 5.76
C THR A 3 19.80 -14.75 6.57
N LYS A 4 19.08 -13.82 5.94
CA LYS A 4 17.82 -13.33 6.48
C LYS A 4 16.70 -14.23 5.99
N CYS A 5 16.12 -14.97 6.93
CA CYS A 5 14.94 -15.82 6.74
C CYS A 5 13.83 -15.06 5.99
N PRO A 6 13.17 -15.67 4.98
CA PRO A 6 12.16 -15.00 4.16
C PRO A 6 10.78 -14.86 4.83
N PHE A 7 10.65 -15.20 6.12
CA PHE A 7 9.37 -15.25 6.84
C PHE A 7 8.95 -13.92 7.51
N PHE A 8 9.75 -12.86 7.42
CA PHE A 8 9.55 -11.62 8.17
C PHE A 8 8.89 -10.46 7.42
N TYR A 9 8.37 -10.69 6.21
CA TYR A 9 7.40 -9.77 5.60
C TYR A 9 5.99 -10.22 5.96
N LEU A 10 5.67 -10.28 7.27
CA LEU A 10 4.26 -10.22 7.65
C LEU A 10 3.73 -8.83 7.27
N ILE A 11 2.58 -8.83 6.65
CA ILE A 11 2.27 -8.01 5.49
C ILE A 11 1.94 -6.56 5.89
N PRO A 12 2.41 -5.52 5.17
CA PRO A 12 2.06 -4.12 5.48
C PRO A 12 0.55 -3.88 5.59
N LEU A 13 -0.26 -4.65 4.86
CA LEU A 13 -1.72 -4.61 4.94
C LEU A 13 -2.23 -5.18 6.28
N VAL A 14 -1.78 -6.38 6.69
CA VAL A 14 -2.05 -6.93 8.04
C VAL A 14 -1.58 -5.98 9.14
N LYS A 15 -0.41 -5.35 9.00
CA LYS A 15 0.11 -4.43 10.01
C LYS A 15 -0.73 -3.14 10.13
N ALA A 16 -1.08 -2.52 9.00
CA ALA A 16 -2.00 -1.38 8.98
C ALA A 16 -3.40 -1.74 9.48
N PHE A 17 -3.80 -3.00 9.30
CA PHE A 17 -5.07 -3.53 9.78
C PHE A 17 -5.03 -3.79 11.30
N GLU A 18 -3.94 -4.36 11.83
CA GLU A 18 -3.73 -4.57 13.27
C GLU A 18 -3.83 -3.25 14.04
N ASP A 19 -3.12 -2.21 13.58
CA ASP A 19 -3.10 -0.90 14.25
C ASP A 19 -4.52 -0.26 14.29
N ASN A 20 -5.29 -0.41 13.20
CA ASN A 20 -6.67 0.12 13.13
C ASN A 20 -7.70 -0.73 13.89
N ILE A 21 -7.58 -2.06 13.89
CA ILE A 21 -8.46 -2.93 14.71
C ILE A 21 -8.26 -2.64 16.18
N TYR A 22 -7.02 -2.47 16.62
CA TYR A 22 -6.72 -2.23 18.02
C TYR A 22 -7.29 -0.88 18.51
N PHE A 23 -7.25 0.14 17.65
CA PHE A 23 -7.91 1.42 17.89
C PHE A 23 -9.45 1.30 17.93
N LEU A 24 -10.04 0.56 16.99
CA LEU A 24 -11.49 0.31 17.00
C LEU A 24 -11.92 -0.49 18.25
N TYR A 25 -11.10 -1.46 18.66
CA TYR A 25 -11.34 -2.30 19.82
C TYR A 25 -11.36 -1.50 21.12
N THR A 26 -10.34 -0.67 21.35
CA THR A 26 -10.28 0.18 22.55
C THR A 26 -11.48 1.12 22.64
N ARG A 27 -11.97 1.61 21.51
CA ARG A 27 -13.19 2.43 21.47
C ARG A 27 -14.47 1.63 21.76
N LEU A 28 -14.65 0.48 21.11
CA LEU A 28 -15.88 -0.33 21.22
C LEU A 28 -16.02 -1.06 22.57
N VAL A 29 -14.92 -1.44 23.20
CA VAL A 29 -14.95 -2.04 24.56
C VAL A 29 -15.23 -0.98 25.62
N ASN A 30 -14.65 0.23 25.49
CA ASN A 30 -14.94 1.33 26.40
C ASN A 30 -16.41 1.79 26.34
N GLU A 31 -17.07 1.61 25.19
CA GLU A 31 -18.51 1.88 25.01
C GLU A 31 -19.43 0.73 25.50
N GLY A 32 -18.87 -0.37 26.03
CA GLY A 32 -19.64 -1.48 26.60
C GLY A 32 -20.47 -2.29 25.61
N LEU A 33 -20.23 -2.10 24.30
CA LEU A 33 -21.12 -2.53 23.23
C LEU A 33 -20.89 -3.98 22.76
N MET A 34 -19.70 -4.56 23.03
CA MET A 34 -19.25 -5.80 22.42
C MET A 34 -18.82 -6.87 23.43
N ASN A 35 -19.39 -8.06 23.31
CA ASN A 35 -18.95 -9.25 24.05
C ASN A 35 -17.64 -9.81 23.50
N LEU A 36 -16.78 -10.36 24.37
CA LEU A 36 -15.48 -10.96 24.02
C LEU A 36 -15.57 -11.99 22.88
N LYS A 37 -16.63 -12.82 22.87
CA LYS A 37 -16.86 -13.82 21.81
C LYS A 37 -17.06 -13.18 20.44
N ASN A 38 -17.83 -12.09 20.38
CA ASN A 38 -18.08 -11.37 19.12
C ASN A 38 -16.82 -10.66 18.65
N PHE A 39 -16.05 -10.10 19.57
CA PHE A 39 -14.77 -9.49 19.25
C PHE A 39 -13.79 -10.50 18.66
N LEU A 40 -13.62 -11.66 19.31
CA LEU A 40 -12.74 -12.73 18.82
C LEU A 40 -13.19 -13.22 17.43
N LEU A 41 -14.50 -13.34 17.22
CA LEU A 41 -15.04 -13.75 15.93
C LEU A 41 -14.76 -12.69 14.84
N ILE A 42 -14.98 -11.41 15.11
CA ILE A 42 -14.69 -10.32 14.16
C ILE A 42 -13.19 -10.21 13.87
N SER A 43 -12.35 -10.31 14.90
CA SER A 43 -10.90 -10.30 14.72
C SER A 43 -10.43 -11.47 13.86
N ALA A 44 -10.93 -12.68 14.12
CA ALA A 44 -10.59 -13.87 13.36
C ALA A 44 -11.07 -13.81 11.90
N THR A 45 -12.30 -13.32 11.64
CA THR A 45 -12.82 -13.19 10.27
C THR A 45 -12.01 -12.18 9.48
N VAL A 46 -11.69 -11.05 10.08
CA VAL A 46 -10.90 -10.01 9.41
C VAL A 46 -9.48 -10.49 9.11
N PHE A 47 -8.84 -11.18 10.06
CA PHE A 47 -7.52 -11.77 9.85
C PHE A 47 -7.53 -12.80 8.71
N ALA A 48 -8.57 -13.66 8.67
CA ALA A 48 -8.75 -14.63 7.59
C ALA A 48 -8.92 -13.94 6.22
N VAL A 49 -9.71 -12.86 6.16
CA VAL A 49 -9.88 -12.07 4.92
C VAL A 49 -8.55 -11.44 4.49
N ALA A 50 -7.80 -10.82 5.41
CA ALA A 50 -6.51 -10.21 5.10
C ALA A 50 -5.51 -11.22 4.52
N ILE A 51 -5.35 -12.39 5.16
CA ILE A 51 -4.49 -13.47 4.67
C ILE A 51 -4.95 -13.94 3.29
N SER A 52 -6.26 -14.15 3.10
CA SER A 52 -6.79 -14.62 1.82
C SER A 52 -6.49 -13.64 0.67
N PHE A 53 -6.58 -12.34 0.94
CA PHE A 53 -6.30 -11.30 -0.03
C PHE A 53 -4.83 -11.28 -0.46
N GLU A 54 -3.91 -11.52 0.47
CA GLU A 54 -2.48 -11.53 0.19
C GLU A 54 -2.06 -12.77 -0.58
N ILE A 55 -2.63 -13.93 -0.22
CA ILE A 55 -2.46 -15.16 -0.99
C ILE A 55 -2.96 -14.94 -2.42
N PHE A 56 -4.10 -14.27 -2.60
CA PHE A 56 -4.60 -13.92 -3.92
C PHE A 56 -3.65 -13.00 -4.69
N LEU A 57 -3.10 -11.94 -4.07
CA LEU A 57 -2.14 -11.07 -4.72
C LEU A 57 -0.86 -11.81 -5.09
N PHE A 58 -0.37 -12.67 -4.20
CA PHE A 58 0.83 -13.47 -4.42
C PHE A 58 0.66 -14.45 -5.57
N LEU A 59 -0.44 -15.23 -5.58
CA LEU A 59 -0.71 -16.24 -6.62
C LEU A 59 -1.03 -15.61 -7.97
N SER A 60 -1.82 -14.54 -7.98
CA SER A 60 -2.15 -13.86 -9.23
C SER A 60 -0.96 -13.08 -9.79
N GLY A 61 -0.03 -12.61 -8.97
CA GLY A 61 1.03 -11.68 -9.37
C GLY A 61 0.52 -10.24 -9.62
N SER A 62 -0.73 -10.01 -9.25
CA SER A 62 -1.39 -8.70 -9.31
C SER A 62 -0.78 -7.75 -8.30
N LYS A 63 -0.94 -6.45 -8.54
CA LYS A 63 -0.34 -5.42 -7.69
C LYS A 63 -1.40 -4.38 -7.34
N VAL A 64 -1.51 -4.07 -6.06
CA VAL A 64 -2.44 -3.08 -5.53
C VAL A 64 -1.68 -1.84 -5.18
N LEU A 65 -2.23 -0.68 -5.53
CA LEU A 65 -1.67 0.61 -5.17
C LEU A 65 -1.67 0.77 -3.65
N THR A 66 -0.50 1.03 -3.07
CA THR A 66 -0.35 1.32 -1.64
C THR A 66 -0.16 2.81 -1.39
N ARG A 67 0.52 3.50 -2.30
CA ARG A 67 0.79 4.92 -2.18
C ARG A 67 0.95 5.58 -3.55
N GLU A 68 0.58 6.84 -3.61
CA GLU A 68 0.68 7.71 -4.78
C GLU A 68 1.26 9.04 -4.33
N LEU A 69 2.20 9.56 -5.11
CA LEU A 69 2.87 10.82 -4.88
C LEU A 69 2.94 11.59 -6.20
N GLU A 70 2.41 12.80 -6.20
CA GLU A 70 2.57 13.75 -7.31
C GLU A 70 3.96 14.37 -7.20
N ALA A 71 4.73 14.34 -8.30
CA ALA A 71 6.06 14.91 -8.36
C ALA A 71 6.10 15.99 -9.45
N SER A 72 6.30 17.23 -9.04
CA SER A 72 6.49 18.36 -9.95
C SER A 72 7.98 18.56 -10.27
N PRO A 73 8.31 19.13 -11.44
CA PRO A 73 9.68 19.50 -11.77
C PRO A 73 10.30 20.44 -10.72
N GLY A 74 11.46 20.08 -10.17
CA GLY A 74 12.21 20.91 -9.22
C GLY A 74 11.70 20.89 -7.77
N GLU A 75 10.66 20.11 -7.45
CA GLU A 75 10.20 19.91 -6.07
C GLU A 75 10.94 18.77 -5.39
N PHE A 76 11.37 18.95 -4.14
CA PHE A 76 12.01 17.90 -3.38
C PHE A 76 11.03 16.78 -3.02
N LEU A 77 11.41 15.54 -3.30
CA LEU A 77 10.68 14.36 -2.84
C LEU A 77 10.94 14.17 -1.34
N GLU A 78 9.99 14.57 -0.50
CA GLU A 78 10.07 14.37 0.95
C GLU A 78 10.09 12.88 1.34
N GLU A 79 9.50 12.02 0.50
CA GLU A 79 9.44 10.60 0.76
C GLU A 79 10.74 9.86 0.41
N GLU A 80 11.48 9.49 1.45
CA GLU A 80 12.79 8.81 1.35
C GLU A 80 12.77 7.56 0.45
N ASN A 81 11.69 6.76 0.51
CA ASN A 81 11.56 5.57 -0.34
C ASN A 81 11.44 5.93 -1.82
N PHE A 82 10.67 6.97 -2.16
CA PHE A 82 10.54 7.43 -3.54
C PHE A 82 11.82 8.12 -4.01
N ALA A 83 12.42 8.97 -3.19
CA ALA A 83 13.69 9.63 -3.50
C ALA A 83 14.81 8.61 -3.76
N ARG A 84 14.89 7.54 -2.95
CA ARG A 84 15.89 6.47 -3.15
C ARG A 84 15.69 5.69 -4.44
N ILE A 85 14.44 5.48 -4.88
CA ILE A 85 14.12 4.64 -6.03
C ILE A 85 14.17 5.43 -7.34
N PHE A 86 13.63 6.65 -7.34
CA PHE A 86 13.49 7.47 -8.54
C PHE A 86 14.62 8.51 -8.72
N GLY A 87 15.45 8.72 -7.69
CA GLY A 87 16.61 9.59 -7.77
C GLY A 87 16.28 11.06 -7.50
N ASN A 88 17.13 11.95 -8.01
CA ASN A 88 17.04 13.37 -7.73
C ASN A 88 15.85 14.00 -8.50
N PRO A 89 14.94 14.71 -7.82
CA PRO A 89 13.84 15.40 -8.48
C PRO A 89 14.26 16.47 -9.50
N ASN A 90 15.52 16.92 -9.50
CA ASN A 90 16.04 17.83 -10.52
C ASN A 90 16.15 17.19 -11.91
N ASP A 91 16.13 15.86 -12.01
CA ASP A 91 16.11 15.13 -13.28
C ASP A 91 14.67 15.02 -13.85
N ILE A 92 13.67 15.49 -13.10
CA ILE A 92 12.26 15.50 -13.48
C ILE A 92 12.01 16.74 -14.33
N THR A 93 11.92 16.52 -15.64
CA THR A 93 11.65 17.58 -16.62
C THR A 93 10.16 17.84 -16.80
N ASP A 94 9.33 16.83 -16.59
CA ASP A 94 7.87 16.87 -16.73
C ASP A 94 7.18 16.41 -15.45
N PRO A 95 6.00 16.96 -15.10
CA PRO A 95 5.18 16.47 -13.99
C PRO A 95 4.86 14.97 -14.16
N MET A 96 4.97 14.22 -13.06
CA MET A 96 4.71 12.77 -13.07
C MET A 96 4.08 12.26 -11.78
N LEU A 97 3.42 11.10 -11.90
CA LEU A 97 2.88 10.35 -10.78
C LEU A 97 3.84 9.22 -10.42
N LEU A 98 4.29 9.22 -9.17
CA LEU A 98 5.08 8.16 -8.59
C LEU A 98 4.16 7.26 -7.76
N CYS A 99 4.10 5.99 -8.12
CA CYS A 99 3.18 5.03 -7.53
C CYS A 99 3.96 3.89 -6.89
N GLU A 100 3.58 3.52 -5.67
CA GLU A 100 4.03 2.32 -4.97
C GLU A 100 2.93 1.26 -5.01
N TYR A 101 3.30 0.03 -5.35
CA TYR A 101 2.40 -1.10 -5.42
C TYR A 101 2.89 -2.27 -4.58
N PHE A 102 1.98 -3.00 -3.96
CA PHE A 102 2.26 -4.26 -3.29
C PHE A 102 1.71 -5.46 -4.06
N ASN A 103 2.50 -6.53 -4.18
CA ASN A 103 2.12 -7.73 -4.93
C ASN A 103 2.04 -9.01 -4.08
N GLY A 104 1.87 -8.89 -2.76
CA GLY A 104 1.92 -10.03 -1.84
C GLY A 104 3.34 -10.45 -1.43
N ARG A 105 4.39 -9.97 -2.11
CA ARG A 105 5.79 -10.33 -1.80
C ARG A 105 6.72 -9.13 -1.60
N LYS A 106 6.58 -8.11 -2.43
CA LYS A 106 7.45 -6.93 -2.43
C LYS A 106 6.72 -5.68 -2.89
N LEU A 107 7.29 -4.54 -2.55
CA LEU A 107 6.90 -3.26 -3.10
C LEU A 107 7.48 -3.10 -4.51
N VAL A 108 6.69 -2.50 -5.39
CA VAL A 108 7.01 -2.25 -6.80
C VAL A 108 6.68 -0.80 -7.10
N TYR A 109 7.67 -0.06 -7.56
CA TYR A 109 7.51 1.35 -7.87
C TYR A 109 7.31 1.55 -9.38
N ARG A 110 6.39 2.43 -9.77
CA ARG A 110 6.19 2.83 -11.17
C ARG A 110 5.97 4.33 -11.30
N LYS A 111 6.43 4.87 -12.42
CA LYS A 111 6.17 6.25 -12.85
C LYS A 111 5.13 6.27 -13.96
N TYR A 112 4.21 7.23 -13.89
CA TYR A 112 3.24 7.53 -14.94
C TYR A 112 3.34 9.00 -15.30
N LYS A 113 3.02 9.31 -16.56
CA LYS A 113 2.93 10.70 -17.01
C LYS A 113 1.74 11.36 -16.31
N TYR A 114 1.93 12.58 -15.83
CA TYR A 114 0.91 13.40 -15.19
C TYR A 114 0.70 14.66 -16.02
N SER A 115 -0.55 15.05 -16.24
CA SER A 115 -0.89 16.35 -16.81
C SER A 115 -1.68 17.17 -15.80
N PRO A 116 -1.12 18.26 -15.26
CA PRO A 116 -1.83 19.12 -14.30
C PRO A 116 -2.99 19.91 -14.92
N ILE A 117 -3.17 19.85 -16.25
CA ILE A 117 -4.19 20.60 -17.01
C ILE A 117 -5.28 19.65 -17.54
N ASN A 118 -5.35 18.41 -17.05
CA ASN A 118 -6.33 17.44 -17.56
C ASN A 118 -7.75 17.75 -16.99
N GLU A 119 -8.53 18.54 -17.73
CA GLU A 119 -9.91 18.95 -17.37
C GLU A 119 -10.95 17.80 -17.48
N GLY A 120 -10.55 16.62 -17.98
CA GLY A 120 -11.44 15.47 -18.26
C GLY A 120 -11.41 14.31 -17.26
N GLY A 121 -10.54 14.35 -16.25
CA GLY A 121 -10.40 13.29 -15.26
C GLY A 121 -9.03 13.36 -14.61
N LYS A 122 -8.99 13.30 -13.28
CA LYS A 122 -7.74 13.30 -12.51
C LYS A 122 -6.86 12.15 -13.03
N ASP A 123 -5.70 12.50 -13.57
CA ASP A 123 -4.64 11.51 -13.79
C ASP A 123 -4.32 10.92 -12.41
N ALA A 124 -4.49 9.62 -12.26
CA ALA A 124 -4.27 8.91 -11.01
C ALA A 124 -3.54 7.59 -11.29
N CYS A 125 -2.76 7.14 -10.31
CA CYS A 125 -2.19 5.80 -10.34
C CYS A 125 -3.30 4.75 -10.49
N PRO A 126 -3.21 3.80 -11.44
CA PRO A 126 -4.18 2.71 -11.53
C PRO A 126 -4.22 1.96 -10.20
N SER A 127 -5.40 1.83 -9.58
CA SER A 127 -5.50 1.18 -8.27
C SER A 127 -5.07 -0.29 -8.29
N PHE A 128 -5.10 -0.93 -9.47
CA PHE A 128 -4.75 -2.32 -9.68
C PHE A 128 -3.94 -2.52 -10.97
N LEU A 129 -2.82 -3.22 -10.87
CA LEU A 129 -2.02 -3.64 -12.00
C LEU A 129 -2.12 -5.14 -12.22
N ARG A 130 -2.43 -5.52 -13.46
CA ARG A 130 -2.38 -6.90 -13.90
C ARG A 130 -0.94 -7.44 -13.87
N PRO A 131 -0.77 -8.76 -13.76
CA PRO A 131 0.52 -9.42 -13.96
C PRO A 131 1.05 -9.08 -15.35
N ARG A 132 2.37 -8.86 -15.49
CA ARG A 132 2.95 -8.79 -16.84
C ARG A 132 2.86 -10.21 -17.40
N GLN A 133 2.21 -10.35 -18.54
CA GLN A 133 2.25 -11.56 -19.36
C GLN A 133 3.67 -11.78 -19.89
#